data_AF-A0A5N3XHY8-F1
#
_entry.id   AF-A0A5N3XHY8-F1
#
_cell.length_a   1.000
_cell.length_b   1.000
_cell.length_c   1.000
_cell.angle_alpha   90.00
_cell.angle_beta   90.00
_cell.angle_gamma   90.00
#
_symmetry.space_group_name_H-M   'P 1'
#
loop_
_entity.id
_entity.type
_entity.pdbx_description
1 polymer ?
#
loop_
_entity_poly.entity_id
_entity_poly.type
_entity_poly.pdbx_seq_one_letter_code
_entity_poly.pdbx_strand_id
1 'polypeptide(L)'
;IDTDLAESGSNLSVGQRQLVCLTRAFLRKNKILITDKTTSNVDPRTDELIKKIIHEKFALCTVLTITHQLSTIIDSDRIMVLDSESLEEYDELYVFVQNRDSLFYKMVQNLDKSEATALTERARQVSFTLYNLHQGSGNKHSVPFSVRSPQRQSFMTGS
;
A
#
# COMPACT_ATOMS: atom_id res chain seq x y z
N ILE A 1 24.64 -20.04 12.21
CA ILE A 1 24.36 -18.95 11.22
C ILE A 1 25.59 -18.99 10.34
N ASP A 2 25.59 -19.90 9.36
CA ASP A 2 26.81 -20.37 8.69
C ASP A 2 26.52 -20.48 7.20
N THR A 3 26.21 -19.35 6.57
CA THR A 3 26.04 -19.27 5.13
C THR A 3 26.89 -18.11 4.66
N ASP A 4 27.91 -18.42 3.86
CA ASP A 4 28.76 -17.40 3.26
C ASP A 4 27.91 -16.55 2.32
N LEU A 5 27.81 -15.25 2.63
CA LEU A 5 27.16 -14.29 1.75
C LEU A 5 28.13 -13.95 0.63
N ALA A 6 27.75 -14.27 -0.60
CA ALA A 6 28.49 -13.82 -1.77
C ALA A 6 28.42 -12.29 -1.88
N GLU A 7 29.34 -11.68 -2.64
CA GLU A 7 29.39 -10.21 -2.78
C GLU A 7 28.01 -9.64 -3.13
N SER A 8 27.63 -8.55 -2.45
CA SER A 8 26.31 -7.91 -2.58
C SER A 8 25.10 -8.84 -2.33
N GLY A 9 25.30 -9.96 -1.62
CA GLY A 9 24.27 -10.95 -1.35
C GLY A 9 23.78 -11.65 -2.60
N SER A 10 24.62 -11.81 -3.64
CA SER A 10 24.24 -12.36 -4.96
C SER A 10 23.61 -13.76 -4.90
N ASN A 11 23.87 -14.52 -3.83
CA ASN A 11 23.27 -15.83 -3.54
C ASN A 11 21.91 -15.79 -2.83
N LEU A 12 21.35 -14.60 -2.55
CA LEU A 12 20.01 -14.44 -1.98
C LEU A 12 18.95 -14.25 -3.08
N SER A 13 17.77 -14.85 -2.88
CA SER A 13 16.60 -14.53 -3.69
C SER A 13 16.19 -13.07 -3.51
N VAL A 14 15.43 -12.52 -4.47
CA VAL A 14 14.91 -11.15 -4.38
C VAL A 14 14.13 -10.93 -3.08
N GLY A 15 13.24 -11.88 -2.74
CA GLY A 15 12.47 -11.83 -1.49
C GLY A 15 13.35 -11.89 -0.23
N GLN A 16 14.41 -12.70 -0.22
CA GLN A 16 15.37 -12.75 0.90
C GLN A 16 16.11 -11.41 1.07
N ARG A 17 16.53 -10.77 -0.04
CA ARG A 17 17.16 -9.44 0.03
C ARG A 17 16.19 -8.38 0.55
N GLN A 18 14.92 -8.44 0.15
CA GLN A 18 13.88 -7.55 0.70
C GLN A 18 13.71 -7.75 2.20
N LEU A 19 13.65 -8.98 2.70
CA LEU A 19 13.56 -9.27 4.14
C LEU A 19 14.77 -8.75 4.92
N VAL A 20 15.98 -8.92 4.38
CA VAL A 20 17.21 -8.36 4.98
C VAL A 20 17.15 -6.83 5.00
N CYS A 21 16.70 -6.21 3.91
CA CYS A 21 16.54 -4.76 3.83
C CYS A 21 15.50 -4.23 4.84
N LEU A 22 14.34 -4.88 4.92
CA LEU A 22 13.28 -4.57 5.88
C LEU A 22 13.77 -4.71 7.33
N THR A 23 14.52 -5.77 7.62
CA THR A 23 15.11 -5.99 8.94
C THR A 23 16.07 -4.85 9.30
N ARG A 24 16.92 -4.43 8.36
CA ARG A 24 17.82 -3.28 8.53
C ARG A 24 17.07 -1.97 8.74
N ALA A 25 15.98 -1.73 7.99
CA ALA A 25 15.14 -0.54 8.13
C ALA A 25 14.42 -0.51 9.48
N PHE A 26 13.92 -1.66 9.94
CA PHE A 26 13.25 -1.82 11.22
C PHE A 26 14.18 -1.50 12.40
N LEU A 27 15.41 -2.05 12.38
CA LEU A 27 16.41 -1.80 13.43
C LEU A 27 16.79 -0.32 13.58
N ARG A 28 16.69 0.46 12.49
CA ARG A 28 17.00 1.89 12.50
C ARG A 28 15.87 2.77 13.05
N LYS A 29 14.70 2.20 13.40
CA LYS A 29 13.52 2.94 13.88
C LYS A 29 13.14 4.11 12.96
N ASN A 30 13.20 3.87 11.64
CA ASN A 30 12.90 4.89 10.63
C ASN A 30 11.46 5.40 10.78
N LYS A 31 11.26 6.72 10.75
CA LYS A 31 9.91 7.30 10.76
C LYS A 31 9.19 7.18 9.42
N ILE A 32 9.96 6.99 8.34
CA ILE A 32 9.47 6.87 6.97
C ILE A 32 10.16 5.66 6.33
N LEU A 33 9.38 4.78 5.73
CA LEU A 33 9.81 3.63 4.95
C LEU A 33 9.35 3.86 3.51
N ILE A 34 10.28 3.80 2.55
CA ILE A 34 9.95 3.85 1.12
C ILE A 34 10.22 2.46 0.55
N THR A 35 9.24 1.88 -0.13
CA THR A 35 9.32 0.57 -0.77
C THR A 35 8.98 0.70 -2.24
N ASP A 36 9.89 0.26 -3.10
CA ASP A 36 9.60 0.12 -4.53
C ASP A 36 9.19 -1.34 -4.80
N LYS A 37 7.96 -1.53 -5.26
CA LYS A 37 7.41 -2.84 -5.61
C LYS A 37 7.19 -2.91 -7.11
N THR A 38 8.28 -3.19 -7.80
CA THR A 38 8.35 -3.33 -9.26
C THR A 38 8.59 -4.77 -9.71
N THR A 39 8.97 -5.69 -8.82
CA THR A 39 9.39 -7.04 -9.21
C THR A 39 8.34 -8.13 -8.94
N SER A 40 7.83 -8.72 -10.03
CA SER A 40 6.99 -9.94 -10.08
C SER A 40 7.73 -11.25 -9.74
N ASN A 41 9.04 -11.19 -9.48
CA ASN A 41 9.91 -12.36 -9.22
C ASN A 41 9.94 -12.83 -7.76
N VAL A 42 9.04 -12.34 -6.91
CA VAL A 42 8.91 -12.80 -5.51
C VAL A 42 7.75 -13.79 -5.43
N ASP A 43 8.01 -14.96 -4.83
CA ASP A 43 6.97 -15.97 -4.58
C ASP A 43 5.81 -15.37 -3.75
N PRO A 44 4.53 -15.67 -4.08
CA PRO A 44 3.37 -15.08 -3.41
C PRO A 44 3.38 -15.23 -1.88
N ARG A 45 3.87 -16.35 -1.33
CA ARG A 45 3.93 -16.55 0.13
C ARG A 45 4.96 -15.62 0.76
N THR A 46 6.06 -15.38 0.06
CA THR A 46 7.10 -14.45 0.51
C THR A 46 6.61 -13.01 0.46
N ASP A 47 5.84 -12.65 -0.58
CA ASP A 47 5.23 -11.33 -0.70
C ASP A 47 4.20 -11.05 0.40
N GLU A 48 3.35 -12.03 0.72
CA GLU A 48 2.42 -11.96 1.86
C GLU A 48 3.14 -11.78 3.19
N LEU A 49 4.24 -12.51 3.41
CA LEU A 49 5.06 -12.37 4.61
C LEU A 49 5.67 -10.97 4.71
N ILE A 50 6.18 -10.44 3.60
CA ILE A 50 6.73 -9.08 3.54
C ILE A 50 5.67 -8.04 3.86
N LYS A 51 4.48 -8.14 3.23
CA LYS A 51 3.33 -7.28 3.52
C LYS A 51 2.96 -7.31 5.00
N LYS A 52 2.90 -8.51 5.61
CA LYS A 52 2.61 -8.69 7.04
C LYS A 52 3.65 -8.02 7.93
N ILE A 53 4.94 -8.19 7.63
CA ILE A 53 6.03 -7.56 8.39
C ILE A 53 5.95 -6.04 8.29
N ILE A 54 5.75 -5.50 7.08
CA ILE A 54 5.52 -4.06 6.90
C ILE A 54 4.31 -3.62 7.73
N HIS A 55 3.24 -4.41 7.71
CA HIS A 55 2.03 -4.09 8.43
C HIS A 55 2.22 -4.00 9.95
N GLU A 56 2.83 -5.01 10.54
CA GLU A 56 2.98 -5.14 11.99
C GLU A 56 4.15 -4.32 12.55
N LYS A 57 5.30 -4.32 11.86
CA LYS A 57 6.54 -3.73 12.38
C LYS A 57 6.67 -2.24 12.07
N PHE A 58 5.98 -1.76 11.04
CA PHE A 58 6.00 -0.35 10.64
C PHE A 58 4.63 0.33 10.87
N ALA A 59 3.80 -0.21 11.75
CA ALA A 59 2.52 0.40 12.14
C ALA A 59 2.67 1.82 12.72
N LEU A 60 3.87 2.23 13.14
CA LEU A 60 4.20 3.57 13.63
C LEU A 60 5.12 4.40 12.67
N CYS A 61 5.39 3.91 11.46
CA CYS A 61 6.23 4.57 10.44
C CYS A 61 5.44 4.83 9.14
N THR A 62 5.58 6.01 8.54
CA THR A 62 4.91 6.34 7.27
C THR A 62 5.46 5.43 6.19
N VAL A 63 4.60 4.69 5.48
CA VAL A 63 5.05 3.74 4.44
C VAL A 63 4.65 4.23 3.07
N LEU A 64 5.64 4.51 2.24
CA LEU A 64 5.47 4.97 0.88
C LEU A 64 5.76 3.84 -0.09
N THR A 65 4.76 3.33 -0.79
CA THR A 65 4.92 2.21 -1.73
C THR A 65 4.78 2.68 -3.16
N ILE A 66 5.81 2.54 -3.98
CA ILE A 66 5.70 2.79 -5.42
C ILE A 66 5.40 1.44 -6.06
N THR A 67 4.31 1.33 -6.82
CA THR A 67 3.89 0.05 -7.41
C THR A 67 3.17 0.25 -8.75
N HIS A 68 3.44 -0.66 -9.68
CA HIS A 68 2.67 -0.80 -10.92
C HIS A 68 1.51 -1.79 -10.75
N GLN A 69 1.55 -2.62 -9.70
CA GLN A 69 0.55 -3.65 -9.45
C GLN A 69 -0.58 -3.11 -8.55
N LEU A 70 -1.78 -3.03 -9.11
CA LEU A 70 -2.98 -2.53 -8.43
C LEU A 70 -3.38 -3.35 -7.21
N SER A 71 -3.09 -4.66 -7.19
CA SER A 71 -3.36 -5.54 -6.03
C SER A 71 -2.60 -5.17 -4.76
N THR A 72 -1.47 -4.45 -4.87
CA THR A 72 -0.71 -3.96 -3.70
C THR A 72 -1.32 -2.67 -3.13
N ILE A 73 -1.99 -1.88 -3.97
CA ILE A 73 -2.54 -0.57 -3.63
C ILE A 73 -3.72 -0.71 -2.66
N ILE A 74 -4.46 -1.81 -2.77
CA ILE A 74 -5.65 -2.13 -2.00
C ILE A 74 -5.44 -2.05 -0.47
N ASP A 75 -4.22 -2.31 0.00
CA ASP A 75 -3.86 -2.30 1.42
C ASP A 75 -3.34 -0.93 1.92
N SER A 76 -3.44 0.13 1.09
CA SER A 76 -2.95 1.47 1.41
C SER A 76 -4.06 2.37 1.95
N ASP A 77 -3.69 3.28 2.85
CA ASP A 77 -4.64 4.27 3.39
C ASP A 77 -5.01 5.29 2.31
N ARG A 78 -4.02 5.70 1.50
CA ARG A 78 -4.19 6.67 0.41
C ARG A 78 -3.43 6.26 -0.84
N ILE A 79 -3.94 6.71 -1.98
CA ILE A 79 -3.43 6.40 -3.31
C ILE A 79 -3.12 7.71 -4.01
N MET A 80 -1.95 7.76 -4.65
CA MET A 80 -1.47 8.84 -5.50
C MET A 80 -1.32 8.30 -6.92
N VAL A 81 -1.98 8.92 -7.89
CA VAL A 81 -1.78 8.63 -9.30
C VAL A 81 -0.91 9.72 -9.89
N LEU A 82 0.25 9.32 -10.40
CA LEU A 82 1.20 10.18 -11.09
C LEU A 82 1.13 9.89 -12.59
N ASP A 83 1.02 10.94 -13.40
CA ASP A 83 1.13 10.87 -14.86
C ASP A 83 2.03 12.01 -15.33
N SER A 84 2.90 11.75 -16.30
CA SER A 84 3.68 12.78 -17.00
C SER A 84 4.36 13.82 -16.08
N GLU A 85 4.98 13.35 -14.99
CA GLU A 85 5.66 14.15 -13.95
C GLU A 85 4.76 14.98 -13.01
N SER A 86 3.43 14.91 -13.16
CA SER A 86 2.45 15.58 -12.30
C SER A 86 1.65 14.61 -11.43
N LEU A 87 1.17 15.13 -10.29
CA LEU A 87 0.18 14.46 -9.45
C LEU A 87 -1.21 14.74 -10.01
N GLU A 88 -1.82 13.74 -10.61
CA GLU A 88 -3.16 13.85 -11.19
C GLU A 88 -4.24 13.64 -10.12
N GLU A 89 -4.02 12.65 -9.24
CA GLU A 89 -5.03 12.24 -8.27
C GLU A 89 -4.40 11.86 -6.92
N TYR A 90 -5.06 12.26 -5.83
CA TYR A 90 -4.68 11.86 -4.47
C TYR A 90 -5.89 11.76 -3.55
N ASP A 91 -6.23 10.55 -3.13
CA ASP A 91 -7.31 10.33 -2.17
C ASP A 91 -7.29 8.92 -1.55
N GLU A 92 -8.28 8.63 -0.71
CA GLU A 92 -8.58 7.29 -0.20
C GLU A 92 -9.21 6.42 -1.30
N LEU A 93 -8.96 5.10 -1.24
CA LEU A 93 -9.45 4.12 -2.22
C LEU A 93 -10.97 4.24 -2.49
N TYR A 94 -11.75 4.54 -1.45
CA TYR A 94 -13.20 4.68 -1.56
C TYR A 94 -13.63 5.84 -2.48
N VAL A 95 -12.90 6.96 -2.49
CA VAL A 95 -13.23 8.11 -3.33
C VAL A 95 -13.03 7.75 -4.80
N PHE A 96 -11.93 7.06 -5.11
CA PHE A 96 -11.63 6.65 -6.49
C PHE A 96 -12.62 5.65 -7.06
N VAL A 97 -13.13 4.71 -6.25
CA VAL A 97 -14.10 3.72 -6.74
C VAL A 97 -15.48 4.32 -7.01
N GLN A 98 -15.82 5.46 -6.41
CA GLN A 98 -17.07 6.17 -6.70
C GLN A 98 -16.98 7.06 -7.93
N ASN A 99 -15.81 7.67 -8.15
CA ASN A 99 -15.61 8.56 -9.28
C ASN A 99 -15.26 7.77 -10.55
N ARG A 100 -16.28 7.46 -11.35
CA ARG A 100 -16.14 6.74 -12.63
C ARG A 100 -15.33 7.51 -13.68
N ASP A 101 -15.12 8.82 -13.49
CA ASP A 101 -14.33 9.64 -14.39
C ASP A 101 -12.84 9.72 -13.99
N SER A 102 -12.49 9.22 -12.79
CA SER A 102 -11.12 9.24 -12.27
C SER A 102 -10.16 8.41 -13.13
N LEU A 103 -8.92 8.89 -13.23
CA LEU A 103 -7.82 8.19 -13.88
C LEU A 103 -7.58 6.84 -13.21
N PHE A 104 -7.57 6.79 -11.87
CA PHE A 104 -7.49 5.53 -11.14
C PHE A 104 -8.56 4.54 -11.57
N TYR A 105 -9.82 4.98 -11.64
CA TYR A 105 -10.93 4.11 -12.03
C TYR A 105 -10.76 3.58 -13.46
N LYS A 106 -10.27 4.41 -14.39
CA LYS A 106 -9.92 3.96 -15.76
C LYS A 106 -8.79 2.93 -15.76
N MET A 107 -7.77 3.08 -14.90
CA MET A 107 -6.72 2.07 -14.74
C MET A 107 -7.28 0.74 -14.23
N VAL A 108 -8.20 0.78 -13.28
CA VAL A 108 -8.88 -0.43 -12.76
C VAL A 108 -9.69 -1.14 -13.87
N GLN A 109 -10.31 -0.39 -14.79
CA GLN A 109 -11.06 -1.00 -15.90
C GLN A 109 -10.18 -1.73 -16.91
N ASN A 110 -8.90 -1.35 -17.00
CA ASN A 110 -7.93 -2.00 -17.88
C ASN A 110 -7.35 -3.30 -17.28
N LEU A 111 -7.69 -3.62 -16.03
CA LEU A 111 -7.28 -4.87 -15.38
C LEU A 111 -8.11 -6.06 -15.86
N ASP A 112 -7.59 -7.25 -15.59
CA ASP A 112 -8.37 -8.49 -15.68
C ASP A 112 -9.59 -8.44 -14.75
N LYS A 113 -10.70 -9.06 -15.19
CA LYS A 113 -11.97 -9.08 -14.46
C LYS A 113 -11.83 -9.52 -13.00
N SER A 114 -10.94 -10.48 -12.72
CA SER A 114 -10.68 -10.98 -11.37
C SER A 114 -10.09 -9.89 -10.47
N GLU A 115 -9.07 -9.18 -10.94
CA GLU A 115 -8.39 -8.13 -10.16
C GLU A 115 -9.29 -6.90 -9.97
N ALA A 116 -10.00 -6.48 -11.02
CA ALA A 116 -10.95 -5.38 -10.94
C ALA A 116 -12.08 -5.68 -9.93
N THR A 117 -12.57 -6.91 -9.90
CA THR A 117 -13.60 -7.35 -8.94
C THR A 117 -13.06 -7.35 -7.52
N ALA A 118 -11.86 -7.90 -7.29
CA ALA A 118 -11.25 -7.93 -5.97
C ALA A 118 -11.02 -6.52 -5.41
N LEU A 119 -10.56 -5.58 -6.25
CA LEU A 119 -10.34 -4.20 -5.87
C LEU A 119 -11.64 -3.47 -5.54
N THR A 120 -12.67 -3.66 -6.37
CA THR A 120 -14.00 -3.06 -6.14
C THR A 120 -14.64 -3.58 -4.85
N GLU A 121 -14.55 -4.88 -4.60
CA GLU A 121 -15.10 -5.50 -3.40
C GLU A 121 -14.37 -5.00 -2.13
N ARG A 122 -13.05 -4.87 -2.18
CA ARG A 122 -12.31 -4.34 -1.04
C ARG A 122 -12.61 -2.86 -0.78
N ALA A 123 -12.71 -2.05 -1.82
CA ALA A 123 -13.11 -0.65 -1.67
C ALA A 123 -14.51 -0.52 -1.05
N ARG A 124 -15.43 -1.43 -1.41
CA ARG A 124 -16.77 -1.51 -0.82
C ARG A 124 -16.72 -1.86 0.68
N GLN A 125 -15.84 -2.77 1.09
CA GLN A 125 -15.65 -3.11 2.51
C GLN A 125 -15.13 -1.92 3.31
N VAL A 126 -14.11 -1.22 2.80
CA VAL A 126 -13.57 0.00 3.44
C VAL A 126 -14.65 1.07 3.57
N SER A 127 -15.43 1.29 2.51
CA SER A 127 -16.58 2.20 2.52
C SER A 127 -17.59 1.88 3.62
N PHE A 128 -17.96 0.60 3.74
CA PHE A 128 -18.92 0.15 4.74
C PHE A 128 -18.41 0.36 6.17
N THR A 129 -17.12 0.08 6.41
CA THR A 129 -16.49 0.35 7.71
C THR A 129 -16.53 1.83 8.08
N LEU A 130 -16.21 2.73 7.14
CA LEU A 130 -16.27 4.18 7.37
C LEU A 130 -17.72 4.66 7.60
N TYR A 131 -18.68 4.19 6.80
CA TYR A 131 -20.09 4.53 6.95
C TYR A 131 -20.65 4.12 8.33
N ASN A 132 -20.29 2.93 8.81
CA ASN A 132 -20.73 2.45 10.13
C ASN A 132 -20.08 3.23 11.29
N LEU A 133 -18.86 3.74 11.11
CA LEU A 133 -18.24 4.67 12.07
C LEU A 133 -19.00 6.00 12.15
N HIS A 134 -19.52 6.50 11.03
CA HIS A 134 -20.29 7.75 10.99
C HIS A 134 -21.70 7.65 11.61
N GLN A 135 -22.32 6.46 11.60
CA GLN A 135 -23.67 6.25 12.15
C GLN A 135 -23.69 5.94 13.66
N GLY A 136 -22.53 5.77 14.31
CA GLY A 136 -22.41 5.40 15.73
C GLY A 136 -22.26 6.54 16.74
N SER A 137 -22.24 7.81 16.32
CA SER A 137 -22.00 8.95 17.23
C SER A 137 -23.04 10.05 17.08
N GLY A 138 -24.21 9.83 17.71
CA GLY A 138 -25.18 10.88 17.99
C GLY A 138 -24.74 11.72 19.19
N ASN A 139 -23.73 12.58 19.03
CA ASN A 139 -23.65 13.79 19.84
C ASN A 139 -22.91 14.92 19.12
N LYS A 140 -23.66 15.95 18.74
CA LYS A 140 -23.17 17.19 18.12
C LYS A 140 -22.60 18.09 19.21
N HIS A 141 -21.32 17.95 19.54
CA HIS A 141 -20.45 19.07 19.93
C HIS A 141 -19.02 18.56 20.12
N SER A 142 -18.07 19.34 19.59
CA SER A 142 -16.61 19.20 19.71
C SER A 142 -16.00 17.93 19.07
N VAL A 143 -15.33 18.16 17.93
CA VAL A 143 -14.41 17.26 17.24
C VAL A 143 -13.49 16.46 18.16
N PRO A 144 -13.25 15.16 17.92
CA PRO A 144 -12.08 14.47 18.42
C PRO A 144 -11.10 14.16 17.27
N PHE A 145 -10.07 15.00 17.18
CA PHE A 145 -8.65 14.62 17.24
C PHE A 145 -8.29 13.22 16.70
N SER A 146 -7.75 13.16 15.47
CA SER A 146 -6.97 12.01 14.99
C SER A 146 -5.65 11.94 15.76
N VAL A 147 -5.51 11.01 16.70
CA VAL A 147 -4.21 10.73 17.34
C VAL A 147 -3.56 9.53 16.68
N ARG A 148 -2.55 9.88 15.89
CA ARG A 148 -1.46 9.05 15.37
C ARG A 148 -1.85 7.74 14.70
N SER A 149 -1.68 7.75 13.38
CA SER A 149 -0.97 6.65 12.74
C SER A 149 -0.24 7.16 11.49
N PRO A 150 0.80 6.45 11.08
CA PRO A 150 1.74 6.89 10.07
C PRO A 150 1.15 6.54 8.72
N GLN A 151 1.01 7.53 7.86
CA GLN A 151 0.26 7.36 6.63
C GLN A 151 0.93 6.33 5.72
N ARG A 152 0.16 5.39 5.17
CA ARG A 152 0.58 4.58 4.03
C ARG A 152 0.07 5.18 2.74
N GLN A 153 1.00 5.49 1.85
CA GLN A 153 0.71 6.09 0.56
C GLN A 153 1.26 5.17 -0.52
N SER A 154 0.45 4.89 -1.54
CA SER A 154 0.94 4.19 -2.73
C SER A 154 0.94 5.08 -3.96
N PHE A 155 1.98 5.00 -4.79
CA PHE A 155 2.08 5.68 -6.07
C PHE A 155 1.87 4.73 -7.24
N MET A 156 1.06 5.15 -8.21
CA MET A 156 0.99 4.58 -9.55
C MET A 156 1.61 5.52 -10.57
N THR A 157 2.31 4.96 -11.56
CA THR A 157 2.80 5.68 -12.73
C THR A 157 1.95 5.31 -13.96
N GLY A 158 1.46 6.31 -14.69
CA GLY A 158 0.88 6.09 -16.03
C GLY A 158 1.92 5.47 -16.98
N SER A 159 1.51 4.44 -17.74
CA SER A 159 2.28 3.91 -18.88
C SER A 159 1.58 4.27 -20.18
#